data_AF-A0A367R0G3-F1
#
_entry.id   AF-A0A367R0G3-F1
#
_cell.length_a   1.000
_cell.length_b   1.000
_cell.length_c   1.000
_cell.angle_alpha   90.00
_cell.angle_beta   90.00
_cell.angle_gamma   90.00
#
_symmetry.space_group_name_H-M   'P 1'
#
loop_
_entity.id
_entity.type
_entity.pdbx_description
1 polymer ?
#
loop_
_entity_poly.entity_id
_entity_poly.type
_entity_poly.pdbx_seq_one_letter_code
_entity_poly.pdbx_strand_id
1 'polypeptide(L)'
;MSESSFSNNQDSQDTPLERLKSNLDEHLQSFPLIKSVRQSVGKEVNNLLRDGTLNTILTNLATGQTTLEESLQTLSNTANNILNTAIREEQNTALKENRANLQYRSALLKQQLDGENSNNNLNRKRDYILKGQVFNPRKQEPIYGLVVEAIGIDVTKDNFLGLDVTDTQGFFEIVFRAKDFKASGNKLPEVILQIGVEREAPLYITPKAIALQPREELFLKILLPEDIIDTVEWHLQWLEASPISRVEQINRTIAFNQIQHTQISEMAKVLKEEIATIKFQGKQEVL
;
A
#
# COMPACT_ATOMS: atom_id res chain seq x y z
N MET A 1 -22.46 -65.00 68.14
CA MET A 1 -23.23 -64.37 67.05
C MET A 1 -22.91 -62.90 67.10
N SER A 2 -22.07 -62.45 66.18
CA SER A 2 -21.39 -61.16 66.20
C SER A 2 -21.22 -60.69 64.76
N GLU A 3 -22.02 -59.70 64.36
CA GLU A 3 -21.88 -58.92 63.11
C GLU A 3 -22.26 -57.48 63.50
N SER A 4 -21.31 -56.58 63.74
CA SER A 4 -20.52 -55.79 62.79
C SER A 4 -21.32 -54.68 62.11
N SER A 5 -21.41 -53.53 62.79
CA SER A 5 -21.92 -52.27 62.26
C SER A 5 -20.82 -51.57 61.44
N PHE A 6 -21.01 -51.44 60.13
CA PHE A 6 -20.16 -50.61 59.27
C PHE A 6 -20.59 -49.15 59.36
N SER A 7 -19.69 -48.29 59.84
CA SER A 7 -19.82 -46.83 59.86
C SER A 7 -19.38 -46.26 58.51
N ASN A 8 -20.29 -45.56 57.82
CA ASN A 8 -19.97 -44.79 56.61
C ASN A 8 -19.22 -43.51 57.00
N ASN A 9 -17.92 -43.46 56.74
CA ASN A 9 -17.16 -42.22 56.71
C ASN A 9 -17.43 -41.50 55.38
N GLN A 10 -18.13 -40.37 55.42
CA GLN A 10 -18.16 -39.40 54.33
C GLN A 10 -16.87 -38.57 54.40
N ASP A 11 -15.88 -38.91 53.58
CA ASP A 11 -14.72 -38.06 53.34
C ASP A 11 -15.17 -36.81 52.56
N SER A 12 -15.01 -35.63 53.17
CA SER A 12 -15.24 -34.34 52.51
C SER A 12 -14.25 -34.19 51.34
N GLN A 13 -14.80 -34.08 50.13
CA GLN A 13 -14.07 -33.76 48.91
C GLN A 13 -13.74 -32.26 48.88
N ASP A 14 -13.00 -31.78 49.89
CA ASP A 14 -12.46 -30.43 49.83
C ASP A 14 -11.40 -30.40 48.73
N THR A 15 -11.60 -29.51 47.76
CA THR A 15 -10.69 -29.37 46.64
C THR A 15 -9.29 -29.01 47.13
N PRO A 16 -8.22 -29.32 46.38
CA PRO A 16 -6.86 -28.93 46.76
C PRO A 16 -6.71 -27.43 47.07
N LEU A 17 -7.52 -26.58 46.42
CA LEU A 17 -7.56 -25.14 46.66
C LEU A 17 -8.24 -24.78 48.00
N GLU A 18 -9.29 -25.49 48.40
CA GLU A 18 -9.97 -25.28 49.69
C GLU A 18 -9.12 -25.76 50.86
N ARG A 19 -8.38 -26.87 50.70
CA ARG A 19 -7.41 -27.33 51.70
C ARG A 19 -6.27 -26.32 51.89
N LEU A 20 -5.78 -25.72 50.79
CA LEU A 20 -4.76 -24.67 50.84
C LEU A 20 -5.27 -23.40 51.52
N LYS A 21 -6.50 -22.98 51.24
CA LYS A 21 -7.13 -21.83 51.93
C LYS A 21 -7.31 -22.10 53.42
N SER A 22 -7.82 -23.28 53.79
CA SER A 22 -8.01 -23.66 55.19
C SER A 22 -6.69 -23.69 55.97
N ASN A 23 -5.66 -24.33 55.41
CA ASN A 23 -4.34 -24.40 56.05
C ASN A 23 -3.68 -23.02 56.18
N LEU A 24 -3.87 -22.14 55.19
CA LEU A 24 -3.34 -20.78 55.23
C LEU A 24 -4.08 -19.94 56.27
N ASP A 25 -5.41 -20.06 56.37
CA ASP A 25 -6.21 -19.36 57.38
C ASP A 25 -5.87 -19.84 58.81
N GLU A 26 -5.68 -21.14 59.00
CA GLU A 26 -5.30 -21.71 60.31
C GLU A 26 -3.90 -21.25 60.72
N HIS A 27 -2.94 -21.20 59.78
CA HIS A 27 -1.60 -20.71 60.06
C HIS A 27 -1.58 -19.21 60.35
N LEU A 28 -2.36 -18.40 59.62
CA LEU A 28 -2.49 -16.95 59.87
C LEU A 28 -3.18 -16.64 61.21
N GLN A 29 -4.06 -17.51 61.70
CA GLN A 29 -4.68 -17.37 63.02
C GLN A 29 -3.73 -17.67 64.19
N SER A 30 -2.64 -18.41 63.96
CA SER A 30 -1.66 -18.76 64.99
C SER A 30 -0.69 -17.63 65.36
N PHE A 31 -0.65 -16.53 64.60
CA PHE A 31 0.24 -15.39 64.85
C PHE A 31 -0.48 -14.24 65.57
N PRO A 32 -0.15 -13.96 66.85
CA PRO A 32 -0.85 -12.95 67.65
C PRO A 32 -0.75 -11.52 67.07
N LEU A 33 0.40 -11.21 66.45
CA LEU A 33 0.63 -9.94 65.76
C LEU A 33 -0.29 -9.78 64.54
N ILE A 34 -0.48 -10.85 63.75
CA ILE A 34 -1.39 -10.83 62.59
C ILE A 34 -2.84 -10.65 63.05
N LYS A 35 -3.24 -11.29 64.14
CA LYS A 35 -4.57 -11.13 64.74
C LYS A 35 -4.82 -9.70 65.26
N SER A 36 -3.84 -9.12 65.96
CA SER A 36 -3.93 -7.75 66.46
C SER A 36 -3.95 -6.71 65.34
N VAL A 37 -3.12 -6.89 64.30
CA VAL A 37 -3.13 -6.05 63.09
C VAL A 37 -4.45 -6.18 62.35
N ARG A 38 -4.98 -7.39 62.15
CA ARG A 38 -6.27 -7.61 61.47
C ARG A 38 -7.45 -6.98 62.24
N GLN A 39 -7.42 -7.02 63.57
CA GLN A 39 -8.43 -6.39 64.41
C GLN A 39 -8.32 -4.86 64.44
N SER A 40 -7.09 -4.32 64.47
CA SER A 40 -6.84 -2.87 64.41
C SER A 40 -7.25 -2.30 63.06
N VAL A 41 -6.76 -2.91 61.97
CA VAL A 41 -7.13 -2.55 60.59
C VAL A 41 -8.63 -2.74 60.36
N GLY A 42 -9.22 -3.83 60.88
CA GLY A 42 -10.66 -4.07 60.77
C GLY A 42 -11.52 -3.04 61.52
N LYS A 43 -11.04 -2.50 62.65
CA LYS A 43 -11.71 -1.40 63.37
C LYS A 43 -11.58 -0.08 62.63
N GLU A 44 -10.39 0.25 62.13
CA GLU A 44 -10.14 1.47 61.36
C GLU A 44 -10.99 1.50 60.08
N VAL A 45 -11.00 0.39 59.33
CA VAL A 45 -11.81 0.22 58.12
C VAL A 45 -13.30 0.32 58.44
N ASN A 46 -13.78 -0.30 59.52
CA ASN A 46 -15.18 -0.18 59.94
C ASN A 46 -15.56 1.25 60.37
N ASN A 47 -14.63 1.99 60.98
CA ASN A 47 -14.86 3.40 61.34
C ASN A 47 -14.98 4.28 60.09
N LEU A 48 -14.07 4.10 59.12
CA LEU A 48 -14.11 4.79 57.81
C LEU A 48 -15.33 4.43 56.95
N LEU A 49 -15.87 3.22 57.13
CA LEU A 49 -17.14 2.79 56.53
C LEU A 49 -18.34 3.47 57.21
N ARG A 50 -18.33 3.57 58.54
CA ARG A 50 -19.42 4.17 59.33
C ARG A 50 -19.55 5.67 59.15
N ASP A 51 -18.44 6.39 59.03
CA ASP A 51 -18.44 7.85 58.88
C ASP A 51 -18.62 8.31 57.41
N GLY A 52 -18.69 7.37 56.47
CA GLY A 52 -18.89 7.65 55.04
C GLY A 52 -17.65 8.15 54.30
N THR A 53 -16.50 8.26 54.98
CA THR A 53 -15.23 8.70 54.38
C THR A 53 -14.76 7.71 53.32
N LEU A 54 -14.90 6.40 53.57
CA LEU A 54 -14.50 5.37 52.60
C LEU A 54 -15.38 5.40 51.34
N ASN A 55 -16.70 5.62 51.51
CA ASN A 55 -17.61 5.78 50.38
C ASN A 55 -17.30 7.04 49.56
N THR A 56 -16.93 8.14 50.22
CA THR A 56 -16.50 9.38 49.55
C THR A 56 -15.21 9.17 48.77
N ILE A 57 -14.22 8.49 49.34
CA ILE A 57 -12.96 8.14 48.67
C ILE A 57 -13.21 7.22 47.46
N LEU A 58 -14.01 6.17 47.63
CA LEU A 58 -14.37 5.25 46.53
C LEU A 58 -15.14 5.97 45.41
N THR A 59 -16.05 6.88 45.75
CA THR A 59 -16.80 7.67 44.76
C THR A 59 -15.87 8.62 44.01
N ASN A 60 -14.95 9.29 44.70
CA ASN A 60 -13.96 10.19 44.07
C ASN A 60 -12.94 9.43 43.19
N LEU A 61 -12.56 8.21 43.58
CA LEU A 61 -11.73 7.33 42.75
C LEU A 61 -12.48 6.88 41.49
N ALA A 62 -13.75 6.49 41.64
CA ALA A 62 -14.60 6.10 40.51
C ALA A 62 -14.81 7.26 39.53
N THR A 63 -15.10 8.47 40.02
CA THR A 63 -15.24 9.66 39.16
C THR A 63 -13.91 10.07 38.51
N GLY A 64 -12.79 9.91 39.21
CA GLY A 64 -11.45 10.10 38.63
C GLY A 64 -11.17 9.12 37.49
N GLN A 65 -11.53 7.84 37.67
CA GLN A 65 -11.38 6.81 36.64
C GLN A 65 -12.25 7.09 35.42
N THR A 66 -13.52 7.46 35.60
CA THR A 66 -14.40 7.80 34.47
C THR A 66 -13.89 9.01 33.71
N THR A 67 -13.39 10.04 34.41
CA THR A 67 -12.82 11.24 33.77
C THR A 67 -11.56 10.90 32.96
N LEU A 68 -10.74 9.97 33.43
CA LEU A 68 -9.55 9.49 32.71
C LEU A 68 -9.93 8.68 31.46
N GLU A 69 -10.91 7.78 31.57
CA GLU A 69 -11.42 7.00 30.44
C GLU A 69 -12.01 7.90 29.35
N GLU A 70 -12.81 8.91 29.73
CA GLU A 70 -13.33 9.92 28.81
C GLU A 70 -12.22 10.73 28.12
N SER A 71 -11.18 11.10 28.88
CA SER A 71 -10.02 11.82 28.36
C SER A 71 -9.22 10.97 27.36
N LEU A 72 -9.01 9.69 27.66
CA LEU A 72 -8.33 8.74 26.77
C LEU A 72 -9.14 8.49 25.49
N GLN A 73 -10.46 8.35 25.61
CA GLN A 73 -11.33 8.20 24.44
C GLN A 73 -11.30 9.45 23.56
N THR A 74 -11.34 10.64 24.18
CA THR A 74 -11.24 11.93 23.46
C THR A 74 -9.90 12.06 22.73
N LEU A 75 -8.81 11.68 23.38
CA LEU A 75 -7.48 11.69 22.78
C LEU A 75 -7.38 10.71 21.60
N SER A 76 -7.89 9.48 21.77
CA SER A 76 -7.93 8.46 20.71
C SER A 76 -8.73 8.94 19.49
N ASN A 77 -9.92 9.51 19.71
CA ASN A 77 -10.75 10.07 18.65
C ASN A 77 -10.04 11.23 17.93
N THR A 78 -9.37 12.11 18.68
CA THR A 78 -8.61 13.24 18.12
C THR A 78 -7.45 12.74 17.26
N ALA A 79 -6.68 11.77 17.74
CA ALA A 79 -5.57 11.18 17.00
C ALA A 79 -6.04 10.53 15.69
N ASN A 80 -7.14 9.77 15.72
CA ASN A 80 -7.72 9.16 14.53
C ASN A 80 -8.19 10.22 13.51
N ASN A 81 -8.79 11.32 13.96
CA ASN A 81 -9.21 12.41 13.09
C ASN A 81 -8.02 13.11 12.41
N ILE A 82 -6.93 13.35 13.16
CA ILE A 82 -5.69 13.92 12.60
C ILE A 82 -5.11 12.99 11.54
N LEU A 83 -4.99 11.69 11.84
CA LEU A 83 -4.46 10.70 10.91
C LEU A 83 -5.29 10.62 9.62
N ASN A 84 -6.62 10.55 9.74
CA ASN A 84 -7.52 10.51 8.59
C ASN A 84 -7.43 11.77 7.73
N THR A 85 -7.21 12.94 8.36
CA THR A 85 -7.04 14.20 7.64
C THR A 85 -5.74 14.21 6.84
N ALA A 86 -4.63 13.78 7.46
CA ALA A 86 -3.33 13.68 6.78
C ALA A 86 -3.36 12.73 5.58
N ILE A 87 -3.95 11.54 5.74
CA ILE A 87 -4.13 10.57 4.65
C ILE A 87 -4.93 11.19 3.49
N ARG A 88 -6.00 11.93 3.79
CA ARG A 88 -6.83 12.57 2.76
C ARG A 88 -6.08 13.67 2.01
N GLU A 89 -5.27 14.46 2.70
CA GLU A 89 -4.46 15.52 2.09
C GLU A 89 -3.38 14.94 1.17
N GLU A 90 -2.72 13.85 1.58
CA GLU A 90 -1.75 13.12 0.76
C GLU A 90 -2.40 12.54 -0.50
N GLN A 91 -3.56 11.89 -0.35
CA GLN A 91 -4.34 11.35 -1.48
C GLN A 91 -4.76 12.43 -2.47
N ASN A 92 -5.20 13.60 -1.98
CA ASN A 92 -5.57 14.72 -2.85
C ASN A 92 -4.37 15.30 -3.59
N THR A 93 -3.20 15.31 -2.95
CA THR A 93 -1.94 15.77 -3.58
C THR A 93 -1.52 14.81 -4.69
N ALA A 94 -1.47 13.51 -4.40
CA ALA A 94 -1.16 12.48 -5.40
C ALA A 94 -2.17 12.48 -6.56
N LEU A 95 -3.46 12.68 -6.29
CA LEU A 95 -4.49 12.76 -7.33
C LEU A 95 -4.33 14.01 -8.21
N LYS A 96 -3.90 15.14 -7.63
CA LYS A 96 -3.61 16.37 -8.38
C LYS A 96 -2.39 16.19 -9.29
N GLU A 97 -1.33 15.56 -8.81
CA GLU A 97 -0.14 15.24 -9.60
C GLU A 97 -0.47 14.26 -10.73
N ASN A 98 -1.20 13.19 -10.44
CA ASN A 98 -1.61 12.22 -11.45
C ASN A 98 -2.51 12.86 -12.52
N ARG A 99 -3.43 13.75 -12.12
CA ARG A 99 -4.24 14.53 -13.07
C ARG A 99 -3.39 15.44 -13.95
N ALA A 100 -2.36 16.09 -13.40
CA ALA A 100 -1.43 16.91 -14.18
C ALA A 100 -0.64 16.05 -15.18
N ASN A 101 -0.18 14.87 -14.75
CA ASN A 101 0.55 13.93 -15.61
C ASN A 101 -0.34 13.39 -16.75
N LEU A 102 -1.59 13.00 -16.44
CA LEU A 102 -2.56 12.58 -17.45
C LEU A 102 -2.90 13.70 -18.44
N GLN A 103 -3.06 14.93 -17.96
CA GLN A 103 -3.28 16.09 -18.83
C GLN A 103 -2.09 16.31 -19.77
N TYR A 104 -0.87 16.25 -19.24
CA TYR A 104 0.35 16.34 -20.04
C TYR A 104 0.42 15.23 -21.10
N ARG A 105 0.18 13.96 -20.71
CA ARG A 105 0.17 12.83 -21.63
C ARG A 105 -0.91 12.96 -22.71
N SER A 106 -2.09 13.45 -22.35
CA SER A 106 -3.16 13.71 -23.32
C SER A 106 -2.81 14.82 -24.31
N ALA A 107 -2.12 15.88 -23.86
CA ALA A 107 -1.64 16.95 -24.72
C ALA A 107 -0.56 16.45 -25.70
N LEU A 108 0.36 15.62 -25.20
CA LEU A 108 1.39 14.99 -26.02
C LEU A 108 0.79 14.08 -27.10
N LEU A 109 -0.16 13.22 -26.72
CA LEU A 109 -0.88 12.36 -27.67
C LEU A 109 -1.65 13.18 -28.72
N LYS A 110 -2.30 14.27 -28.30
CA LYS A 110 -3.00 15.16 -29.22
C LYS A 110 -2.03 15.81 -30.22
N GLN A 111 -0.86 16.26 -29.77
CA GLN A 111 0.19 16.79 -30.64
C GLN A 111 0.68 15.73 -31.65
N GLN A 112 0.81 14.47 -31.22
CA GLN A 112 1.17 13.35 -32.10
C GLN A 112 0.09 13.08 -33.16
N LEU A 113 -1.19 13.05 -32.75
CA LEU A 113 -2.37 12.83 -33.60
C LEU A 113 -2.60 13.96 -34.60
N ASP A 114 -2.52 15.22 -34.17
CA ASP A 114 -2.64 16.39 -35.06
C ASP A 114 -1.49 16.40 -36.08
N GLY A 115 -0.32 15.92 -35.67
CA GLY A 115 0.82 15.68 -36.55
C GLY A 115 0.64 14.49 -37.53
N GLU A 116 -0.26 13.55 -37.26
CA GLU A 116 -0.60 12.42 -38.15
C GLU A 116 -1.68 12.78 -39.15
N ASN A 117 -2.73 13.46 -38.71
CA ASN A 117 -3.85 13.85 -39.57
C ASN A 117 -3.45 14.87 -40.65
N SER A 118 -2.42 15.69 -40.39
CA SER A 118 -1.90 16.64 -41.38
C SER A 118 -1.07 15.97 -42.51
N ASN A 119 -0.76 14.67 -42.43
CA ASN A 119 0.23 14.02 -43.31
C ASN A 119 -0.18 12.67 -43.93
N ASN A 120 -1.46 12.30 -43.86
CA ASN A 120 -1.95 10.98 -44.29
C ASN A 120 -1.98 10.73 -45.82
N ASN A 121 -1.06 11.29 -46.61
CA ASN A 121 -0.94 10.80 -47.99
C ASN A 121 0.45 10.68 -48.64
N LEU A 122 1.59 11.08 -48.04
CA LEU A 122 2.87 10.96 -48.79
C LEU A 122 4.17 10.74 -48.00
N ASN A 123 4.22 10.68 -46.66
CA ASN A 123 5.52 10.73 -45.98
C ASN A 123 5.71 9.90 -44.69
N ARG A 124 5.02 8.77 -44.50
CA ARG A 124 5.37 7.75 -43.48
C ARG A 124 6.70 7.03 -43.75
N LYS A 125 7.58 7.62 -44.58
CA LYS A 125 8.79 7.00 -45.13
C LYS A 125 10.07 7.45 -44.42
N ARG A 126 10.00 8.21 -43.31
CA ARG A 126 11.18 8.77 -42.61
C ARG A 126 11.02 8.83 -41.09
N ASP A 127 10.38 7.84 -40.49
CA ASP A 127 10.41 7.71 -39.04
C ASP A 127 11.72 7.03 -38.63
N TYR A 128 12.28 7.45 -37.50
CA TYR A 128 13.46 6.87 -36.88
C TYR A 128 12.98 6.11 -35.64
N ILE A 129 13.46 4.89 -35.44
CA ILE A 129 13.06 4.05 -34.31
C ILE A 129 14.31 3.73 -33.52
N LEU A 130 14.33 4.15 -32.26
CA LEU A 130 15.40 3.83 -31.33
C LEU A 130 14.88 2.88 -30.26
N LYS A 131 15.43 1.67 -30.28
CA LYS A 131 15.15 0.64 -29.30
C LYS A 131 16.37 0.45 -28.42
N GLY A 132 16.15 -0.01 -27.21
CA GLY A 132 17.25 -0.44 -26.38
C GLY A 132 16.82 -1.20 -25.15
N GLN A 133 17.81 -1.62 -24.39
CA GLN A 133 17.64 -2.36 -23.15
C GLN A 133 18.62 -1.86 -22.11
N VAL A 134 18.13 -1.54 -20.92
CA VAL A 134 18.95 -1.03 -19.80
C VAL A 134 19.29 -2.16 -18.85
N PHE A 135 20.57 -2.28 -18.49
CA PHE A 135 21.09 -3.36 -17.64
C PHE A 135 21.85 -2.83 -16.42
N ASN A 136 21.70 -3.59 -15.33
CA ASN A 136 22.57 -3.53 -14.17
C ASN A 136 23.82 -4.39 -14.45
N PRO A 137 25.03 -3.80 -14.55
CA PRO A 137 26.23 -4.56 -14.85
C PRO A 137 26.65 -5.50 -13.70
N ARG A 138 26.30 -5.18 -12.44
CA ARG A 138 26.67 -5.98 -11.26
C ARG A 138 25.91 -7.31 -11.23
N LYS A 139 24.61 -7.26 -11.53
CA LYS A 139 23.71 -8.44 -11.52
C LYS A 139 23.53 -9.10 -12.88
N GLN A 140 23.93 -8.41 -13.96
CA GLN A 140 23.61 -8.78 -15.35
C GLN A 140 22.11 -8.91 -15.61
N GLU A 141 21.30 -8.12 -14.89
CA GLU A 141 19.84 -8.15 -14.96
C GLU A 141 19.31 -6.88 -15.66
N PRO A 142 18.19 -6.98 -16.39
CA PRO A 142 17.53 -5.80 -16.95
C PRO A 142 16.92 -4.93 -15.84
N ILE A 143 16.85 -3.62 -16.07
CA ILE A 143 16.24 -2.67 -15.12
C ILE A 143 14.94 -2.12 -15.70
N TYR A 144 13.82 -2.40 -15.02
CA TYR A 144 12.49 -1.93 -15.40
C TYR A 144 12.11 -0.62 -14.69
N GLY A 145 11.12 0.09 -15.24
CA GLY A 145 10.54 1.28 -14.63
C GLY A 145 11.40 2.55 -14.75
N LEU A 146 12.47 2.52 -15.54
CA LEU A 146 13.28 3.71 -15.79
C LEU A 146 12.68 4.54 -16.92
N VAL A 147 12.60 5.84 -16.72
CA VAL A 147 12.27 6.81 -17.76
C VAL A 147 13.49 7.00 -18.66
N VAL A 148 13.31 6.79 -19.96
CA VAL A 148 14.32 7.01 -21.00
C VAL A 148 13.85 8.14 -21.89
N GLU A 149 14.57 9.26 -21.86
CA GLU A 149 14.28 10.44 -22.69
C GLU A 149 15.32 10.59 -23.78
N ALA A 150 14.85 10.84 -25.00
CA ALA A 150 15.70 11.17 -26.12
C ALA A 150 15.72 12.68 -26.35
N ILE A 151 16.91 13.26 -26.26
CA ILE A 151 17.14 14.68 -26.49
C ILE A 151 17.95 14.82 -27.78
N GLY A 152 17.42 15.59 -28.72
CA GLY A 152 18.11 15.93 -29.96
C GLY A 152 19.17 16.98 -29.69
N ILE A 153 20.40 16.69 -30.12
CA ILE A 153 21.51 17.64 -30.01
C ILE A 153 21.38 18.62 -31.18
N ASP A 154 21.08 19.87 -30.87
CA ASP A 154 21.13 20.99 -31.81
C ASP A 154 22.08 22.05 -31.23
N VAL A 155 22.81 22.73 -32.10
CA VAL A 155 23.75 23.80 -31.75
C VAL A 155 23.06 24.95 -31.00
N THR A 156 21.74 25.11 -31.17
CA THR A 156 21.02 26.29 -30.67
C THR A 156 20.07 26.02 -29.50
N LYS A 157 19.52 24.81 -29.38
CA LYS A 157 18.64 24.43 -28.26
C LYS A 157 18.41 22.93 -28.24
N ASP A 158 18.66 22.31 -27.10
CA ASP A 158 18.28 20.93 -26.83
C ASP A 158 16.77 20.77 -27.04
N ASN A 159 16.38 19.88 -27.95
CA ASN A 159 14.99 19.62 -28.27
C ASN A 159 14.61 18.24 -27.73
N PHE A 160 13.63 18.20 -26.85
CA PHE A 160 13.00 16.93 -26.45
C PHE A 160 12.36 16.26 -27.69
N LEU A 161 12.74 15.02 -27.95
CA LEU A 161 12.26 14.25 -29.12
C LEU A 161 11.22 13.21 -28.75
N GLY A 162 11.35 12.60 -27.57
CA GLY A 162 10.43 11.57 -27.09
C GLY A 162 10.88 10.98 -25.76
N LEU A 163 9.99 10.22 -25.14
CA LEU A 163 10.29 9.42 -23.96
C LEU A 163 9.65 8.05 -24.07
N ASP A 164 10.20 7.10 -23.32
CA ASP A 164 9.57 5.83 -23.02
C ASP A 164 9.97 5.36 -21.60
N VAL A 165 9.31 4.32 -21.09
CA VAL A 165 9.63 3.71 -19.79
C VAL A 165 10.05 2.27 -20.01
N THR A 166 11.15 1.85 -19.39
CA THR A 166 11.64 0.48 -19.55
C THR A 166 10.63 -0.54 -19.02
N ASP A 167 10.33 -1.56 -19.84
CA ASP A 167 9.42 -2.64 -19.49
C ASP A 167 10.03 -3.62 -18.48
N THR A 168 9.31 -4.69 -18.14
CA THR A 168 9.77 -5.73 -17.19
C THR A 168 11.05 -6.46 -17.64
N GLN A 169 11.38 -6.40 -18.94
CA GLN A 169 12.61 -6.95 -19.50
C GLN A 169 13.64 -5.85 -19.76
N GLY A 170 13.41 -4.62 -19.28
CA GLY A 170 14.30 -3.47 -19.41
C GLY A 170 14.30 -2.84 -20.80
N PHE A 171 13.38 -3.23 -21.70
CA PHE A 171 13.32 -2.70 -23.06
C PHE A 171 12.58 -1.37 -23.12
N PHE A 172 12.99 -0.51 -24.04
CA PHE A 172 12.29 0.72 -24.41
C PHE A 172 12.28 0.90 -25.94
N GLU A 173 11.30 1.65 -26.45
CA GLU A 173 11.15 2.03 -27.85
C GLU A 173 10.69 3.49 -27.98
N ILE A 174 11.53 4.33 -28.58
CA ILE A 174 11.21 5.73 -28.87
C ILE A 174 11.16 5.93 -30.38
N VAL A 175 10.00 6.39 -30.87
CA VAL A 175 9.76 6.66 -32.29
C VAL A 175 9.82 8.17 -32.54
N PHE A 176 10.68 8.58 -33.47
CA PHE A 176 10.87 9.97 -33.87
C PHE A 176 10.39 10.20 -35.29
N ARG A 177 9.87 11.39 -35.57
CA ARG A 177 9.59 11.82 -36.94
C ARG A 177 10.75 12.68 -37.42
N ALA A 178 11.09 12.59 -38.71
CA ALA A 178 12.13 13.44 -39.30
C ALA A 178 11.96 14.94 -39.07
N LYS A 179 10.72 15.42 -38.90
CA LYS A 179 10.42 16.82 -38.62
C LYS A 179 10.77 17.27 -37.19
N ASP A 180 10.92 16.33 -36.27
CA ASP A 180 11.22 16.63 -34.86
C ASP A 180 12.68 17.07 -34.69
N PHE A 181 13.53 16.69 -35.64
CA PHE A 181 14.87 17.23 -35.82
C PHE A 181 14.77 18.58 -36.55
N LYS A 182 14.96 19.68 -35.83
CA LYS A 182 15.09 21.01 -36.46
C LYS A 182 16.23 20.95 -37.46
N ALA A 183 16.01 21.56 -38.63
CA ALA A 183 16.80 21.42 -39.86
C ALA A 183 18.33 21.37 -39.64
N SER A 184 18.87 20.18 -39.36
CA SER A 184 20.29 19.92 -39.16
C SER A 184 21.03 19.81 -40.49
N GLY A 185 20.69 20.66 -41.47
CA GLY A 185 21.27 20.60 -42.82
C GLY A 185 21.34 19.17 -43.40
N ASN A 186 22.50 18.82 -43.97
CA ASN A 186 22.80 17.46 -44.48
C ASN A 186 23.39 16.52 -43.41
N LYS A 187 23.43 16.91 -42.13
CA LYS A 187 23.95 16.05 -41.07
C LYS A 187 22.86 15.09 -40.59
N LEU A 188 23.27 13.87 -40.28
CA LEU A 188 22.40 12.90 -39.64
C LEU A 188 21.91 13.44 -38.28
N PRO A 189 20.66 13.18 -37.91
CA PRO A 189 20.17 13.53 -36.60
C PRO A 189 20.95 12.80 -35.51
N GLU A 190 21.33 13.53 -34.47
CA GLU A 190 22.06 13.02 -33.32
C GLU A 190 21.21 13.15 -32.06
N VAL A 191 21.20 12.10 -31.24
CA VAL A 191 20.46 12.06 -29.98
C VAL A 191 21.35 11.66 -28.81
N ILE A 192 21.10 12.22 -27.65
CA ILE A 192 21.53 11.65 -26.37
C ILE A 192 20.34 11.03 -25.66
N LEU A 193 20.59 9.99 -24.87
CA LEU A 193 19.59 9.43 -23.97
C LEU A 193 19.88 9.90 -22.56
N GLN A 194 18.84 10.41 -21.90
CA GLN A 194 18.79 10.68 -20.48
C GLN A 194 17.96 9.58 -19.82
N ILE A 195 18.52 8.94 -18.80
CA ILE A 195 17.89 7.80 -18.12
C ILE A 195 17.79 8.11 -16.64
N GLY A 196 16.60 7.99 -16.08
CA GLY A 196 16.34 8.28 -14.68
C GLY A 196 15.11 7.55 -14.17
N VAL A 197 14.84 7.71 -12.88
CA VAL A 197 13.59 7.24 -12.28
C VAL A 197 12.47 8.24 -12.57
N GLU A 198 12.84 9.53 -12.63
CA GLU A 198 11.97 10.64 -12.93
C GLU A 198 12.61 11.49 -14.03
N ARG A 199 11.77 12.22 -14.76
CA ARG A 199 12.17 13.03 -15.91
C ARG A 199 13.12 14.18 -15.55
N GLU A 200 12.85 14.88 -14.46
CA GLU A 200 13.55 16.15 -14.13
C GLU A 200 14.94 15.93 -13.51
N ALA A 201 15.30 14.68 -13.18
CA ALA A 201 16.54 14.32 -12.52
C ALA A 201 17.14 13.06 -13.17
N PRO A 202 17.74 13.18 -14.39
CA PRO A 202 18.35 12.02 -15.03
C PRO A 202 19.54 11.53 -14.19
N LEU A 203 19.56 10.22 -13.95
CA LEU A 203 20.64 9.56 -13.21
C LEU A 203 21.82 9.24 -14.13
N TYR A 204 21.56 9.11 -15.43
CA TYR A 204 22.55 8.79 -16.44
C TYR A 204 22.26 9.54 -17.73
N ILE A 205 23.33 9.97 -18.41
CA ILE A 205 23.27 10.53 -19.76
C ILE A 205 24.27 9.78 -20.61
N THR A 206 23.86 9.31 -21.78
CA THR A 206 24.78 8.60 -22.69
C THR A 206 25.97 9.51 -23.03
N PRO A 207 27.22 9.01 -22.90
CA PRO A 207 28.41 9.86 -23.03
C PRO A 207 28.69 10.30 -24.46
N LYS A 208 28.05 9.67 -25.45
CA LYS A 208 28.21 10.00 -26.87
C LYS A 208 26.84 10.16 -27.51
N ALA A 209 26.78 11.13 -28.41
CA ALA A 209 25.68 11.28 -29.34
C ALA A 209 25.52 10.03 -30.20
N ILE A 210 24.29 9.61 -30.41
CA ILE A 210 23.89 8.49 -31.24
C ILE A 210 23.37 9.08 -32.55
N ALA A 211 24.10 8.86 -33.65
CA ALA A 211 23.63 9.24 -34.97
C ALA A 211 22.55 8.26 -35.43
N LEU A 212 21.38 8.76 -35.83
CA LEU A 212 20.27 7.95 -36.30
C LEU A 212 20.21 7.97 -37.83
N GLN A 213 20.07 6.78 -38.43
CA GLN A 213 19.80 6.64 -39.86
C GLN A 213 18.28 6.49 -40.08
N PRO A 214 17.72 7.09 -41.14
CA PRO A 214 16.31 6.91 -41.45
C PRO A 214 15.98 5.44 -41.69
N ARG A 215 14.90 4.94 -41.06
CA ARG A 215 14.44 3.53 -41.17
C ARG A 215 15.40 2.47 -40.64
N GLU A 216 16.48 2.85 -39.98
CA GLU A 216 17.27 1.89 -39.23
C GLU A 216 16.63 1.69 -37.86
N GLU A 217 16.34 0.43 -37.53
CA GLU A 217 16.05 0.06 -36.14
C GLU A 217 17.38 -0.08 -35.42
N LEU A 218 17.75 0.96 -34.68
CA LEU A 218 18.95 0.91 -33.86
C LEU A 218 18.60 0.31 -32.50
N PHE A 219 19.26 -0.80 -32.16
CA PHE A 219 19.10 -1.44 -30.86
C PHE A 219 20.33 -1.17 -29.98
N LEU A 220 20.12 -0.53 -28.83
CA LEU A 220 21.18 -0.18 -27.89
C LEU A 220 21.12 -1.04 -26.63
N LYS A 221 22.23 -1.68 -26.27
CA LYS A 221 22.41 -2.27 -24.94
C LYS A 221 23.11 -1.25 -24.04
N ILE A 222 22.40 -0.72 -23.04
CA ILE A 222 22.89 0.33 -22.15
C ILE A 222 23.29 -0.30 -20.81
N LEU A 223 24.57 -0.23 -20.48
CA LEU A 223 25.10 -0.62 -19.19
C LEU A 223 25.18 0.62 -18.31
N LEU A 224 24.39 0.68 -17.24
CA LEU A 224 24.49 1.80 -16.29
C LEU A 224 25.84 1.73 -15.55
N PRO A 225 26.51 2.87 -15.31
CA PRO A 225 27.70 2.93 -14.48
C PRO A 225 27.48 2.32 -13.09
N GLU A 226 28.48 1.61 -12.55
CA GLU A 226 28.33 0.93 -11.27
C GLU A 226 28.05 1.87 -10.10
N ASP A 227 28.55 3.10 -10.15
CA ASP A 227 28.40 4.12 -9.10
C ASP A 227 26.97 4.68 -8.99
N ILE A 228 26.13 4.54 -10.02
CA ILE A 228 24.73 4.98 -9.98
C ILE A 228 23.74 3.86 -9.66
N ILE A 229 24.17 2.60 -9.68
CA ILE A 229 23.27 1.44 -9.48
C ILE A 229 22.60 1.48 -8.11
N ASP A 230 23.34 1.81 -7.06
CA ASP A 230 22.79 1.85 -5.70
C ASP A 230 21.70 2.93 -5.59
N THR A 231 21.89 4.07 -6.25
CA THR A 231 20.90 5.16 -6.32
C THR A 231 19.64 4.73 -7.08
N VAL A 232 19.79 4.03 -8.21
CA VAL A 232 18.68 3.51 -9.01
C VAL A 232 17.89 2.48 -8.21
N GLU A 233 18.56 1.49 -7.63
CA GLU A 233 17.91 0.43 -6.84
C GLU A 233 17.18 1.00 -5.63
N TRP A 234 17.81 1.95 -4.92
CA TRP A 234 17.17 2.62 -3.79
C TRP A 234 15.88 3.35 -4.19
N HIS A 235 15.90 4.10 -5.30
CA HIS A 235 14.70 4.81 -5.78
C HIS A 235 13.60 3.85 -6.24
N LEU A 236 13.95 2.77 -6.97
CA LEU A 236 12.97 1.77 -7.40
C LEU A 236 12.35 1.05 -6.21
N GLN A 237 13.16 0.67 -5.22
CA GLN A 237 12.65 0.09 -3.97
C GLN A 237 11.78 1.08 -3.20
N TRP A 238 12.17 2.36 -3.15
CA TRP A 238 11.37 3.40 -2.52
C TRP A 238 10.03 3.58 -3.22
N LEU A 239 9.99 3.57 -4.55
CA LEU A 239 8.75 3.60 -5.32
C LEU A 239 7.88 2.38 -5.01
N GLU A 240 8.45 1.18 -4.94
CA GLU A 240 7.73 -0.04 -4.58
C GLU A 240 7.24 -0.06 -3.12
N ALA A 241 8.00 0.53 -2.22
CA ALA A 241 7.66 0.63 -0.81
C ALA A 241 6.73 1.82 -0.49
N SER A 242 6.66 2.81 -1.38
CA SER A 242 5.92 4.05 -1.19
C SER A 242 4.43 3.76 -0.96
N PRO A 243 3.78 4.46 -0.01
CA PRO A 243 2.33 4.37 0.18
C PRO A 243 1.55 4.62 -1.12
N ILE A 244 2.10 5.41 -2.05
CA ILE A 244 1.47 5.73 -3.33
C ILE A 244 1.41 4.51 -4.26
N SER A 245 2.46 3.69 -4.33
CA SER A 245 2.42 2.44 -5.09
C SER A 245 1.55 1.39 -4.41
N ARG A 246 1.47 1.40 -3.07
CA ARG A 246 0.45 0.64 -2.33
C ARG A 246 -0.95 1.12 -2.64
N VAL A 247 -1.20 2.42 -2.75
CA VAL A 247 -2.50 2.97 -3.16
C VAL A 247 -2.83 2.52 -4.57
N GLU A 248 -1.87 2.48 -5.48
CA GLU A 248 -2.10 2.00 -6.84
C GLU A 248 -2.32 0.47 -6.90
N GLN A 249 -1.59 -0.31 -6.11
CA GLN A 249 -1.85 -1.76 -5.93
C GLN A 249 -3.21 -2.02 -5.25
N ILE A 250 -3.58 -1.22 -4.25
CA ILE A 250 -4.89 -1.25 -3.60
C ILE A 250 -5.98 -0.90 -4.62
N ASN A 251 -5.79 0.13 -5.43
CA ASN A 251 -6.74 0.51 -6.48
C ASN A 251 -6.87 -0.59 -7.55
N ARG A 252 -5.78 -1.25 -7.95
CA ARG A 252 -5.82 -2.44 -8.83
C ARG A 252 -6.56 -3.61 -8.18
N THR A 253 -6.33 -3.84 -6.88
CA THR A 253 -7.01 -4.90 -6.11
C THR A 253 -8.51 -4.62 -5.94
N ILE A 254 -8.89 -3.35 -5.70
CA ILE A 254 -10.29 -2.91 -5.62
C ILE A 254 -10.97 -3.09 -6.98
N ALA A 255 -10.33 -2.67 -8.08
CA ALA A 255 -10.85 -2.85 -9.43
C ALA A 255 -11.05 -4.35 -9.76
N PHE A 256 -10.09 -5.20 -9.40
CA PHE A 256 -10.21 -6.65 -9.56
C PHE A 256 -11.39 -7.23 -8.76
N ASN A 257 -11.55 -6.83 -7.50
CA ASN A 257 -12.66 -7.29 -6.66
C ASN A 257 -14.02 -6.80 -7.16
N GLN A 258 -14.10 -5.59 -7.73
CA GLN A 258 -15.33 -5.08 -8.36
C GLN A 258 -15.72 -5.87 -9.62
N ILE A 259 -14.74 -6.30 -10.42
CA ILE A 259 -14.98 -7.18 -11.57
C ILE A 259 -15.54 -8.53 -11.09
N GLN A 260 -14.94 -9.14 -10.06
CA GLN A 260 -15.43 -10.39 -9.48
C GLN A 260 -16.84 -10.26 -8.91
N HIS A 261 -17.13 -9.16 -8.20
CA HIS A 261 -18.45 -8.92 -7.62
C HIS A 261 -19.53 -8.70 -8.70
N THR A 262 -19.16 -8.12 -9.84
CA THR A 262 -20.05 -7.96 -11.00
C THR A 262 -20.36 -9.32 -11.63
N GLN A 263 -19.35 -10.16 -11.84
CA GLN A 263 -19.54 -11.52 -12.38
C GLN A 263 -20.42 -12.39 -11.47
N ILE A 264 -20.20 -12.34 -10.14
CA ILE A 264 -21.03 -13.06 -9.17
C ILE A 264 -22.49 -12.57 -9.20
N SER A 265 -22.71 -11.26 -9.33
CA SER A 265 -24.05 -10.67 -9.45
C SER A 265 -24.77 -11.14 -10.71
N GLU A 266 -24.07 -11.20 -11.85
CA GLU A 266 -24.64 -11.71 -13.10
C GLU A 266 -24.98 -13.20 -13.02
N MET A 267 -24.09 -14.03 -12.45
CA MET A 267 -24.37 -15.45 -12.22
C MET A 267 -25.59 -15.67 -11.32
N ALA A 268 -25.71 -14.88 -10.25
CA ALA A 268 -26.86 -14.94 -9.35
C ALA A 268 -28.18 -14.53 -10.04
N LYS A 269 -28.11 -13.62 -11.03
CA LYS A 269 -29.27 -13.24 -11.85
C LYS A 269 -29.71 -14.39 -12.74
N VAL A 270 -28.78 -15.03 -13.45
CA VAL A 270 -29.05 -16.21 -14.31
C VAL A 270 -29.69 -17.34 -13.49
N LEU A 271 -29.12 -17.66 -12.33
CA LEU A 271 -29.68 -18.69 -11.44
C LEU A 271 -31.10 -18.38 -10.97
N LYS A 272 -31.42 -17.10 -10.71
CA LYS A 272 -32.80 -16.70 -10.36
C LYS A 272 -33.76 -16.90 -11.52
N GLU A 273 -33.34 -16.60 -12.75
CA GLU A 273 -34.14 -16.79 -13.96
C GLU A 273 -34.36 -18.29 -14.24
N GLU A 274 -33.35 -19.14 -14.06
CA GLU A 274 -33.48 -20.59 -14.17
C GLU A 274 -34.44 -21.17 -13.12
N ILE A 275 -34.31 -20.77 -11.85
CA ILE A 275 -35.22 -21.21 -10.78
C ILE A 275 -36.66 -20.78 -11.07
N ALA A 276 -36.87 -19.56 -11.57
CA ALA A 276 -38.19 -19.09 -11.96
C ALA A 276 -38.78 -19.93 -13.10
N THR A 277 -37.96 -20.27 -14.10
CA THR A 277 -38.33 -21.14 -15.23
C THR A 277 -38.74 -22.53 -14.76
N ILE A 278 -37.94 -23.16 -13.88
CA ILE A 278 -38.23 -24.49 -13.32
C ILE A 278 -39.54 -24.46 -12.51
N LYS A 279 -39.77 -23.43 -11.70
CA LYS A 279 -41.03 -23.27 -10.94
C LYS A 279 -42.25 -23.08 -11.83
N PHE A 280 -42.08 -22.43 -12.98
CA PHE A 280 -43.16 -22.25 -13.95
C PHE A 280 -43.49 -23.57 -14.67
N GLN A 281 -42.47 -24.31 -15.11
CA GLN A 281 -42.63 -25.62 -15.75
C GLN A 281 -43.26 -26.65 -14.80
N GLY A 282 -42.78 -26.74 -13.55
CA GLY A 282 -43.35 -27.64 -12.55
C GLY A 282 -44.81 -27.32 -12.16
N LYS A 283 -45.30 -26.10 -12.41
CA LYS A 283 -46.73 -25.76 -12.25
C LYS A 283 -47.59 -26.21 -13.43
N GLN A 284 -47.02 -26.36 -14.62
CA GLN A 284 -47.77 -26.81 -15.79
C GLN A 284 -47.95 -28.33 -15.83
N GLU A 285 -47.10 -29.10 -15.16
CA GLU A 285 -47.25 -30.56 -15.06
C GLU A 285 -48.29 -31.02 -14.02
N VAL A 286 -48.86 -30.09 -13.24
CA VAL A 286 -49.84 -30.38 -12.16
C VAL A 286 -51.28 -29.97 -12.54
N LEU A 287 -51.48 -29.40 -13.73
CA LEU A 287 -52.79 -29.04 -14.31
C LEU A 287 -53.18 -30.00 -15.42
#